data_AF-R6RJC8-F1
#
_entry.id   AF-R6RJC8-F1
#
_cell.length_a   1.000
_cell.length_b   1.000
_cell.length_c   1.000
_cell.angle_alpha   90.00
_cell.angle_beta   90.00
_cell.angle_gamma   90.00
#
_symmetry.space_group_name_H-M   'P 1'
#
loop_
_entity.id
_entity.type
_entity.pdbx_description
1 polymer ?
#
loop_
_entity_poly.entity_id
_entity_poly.type
_entity_poly.pdbx_seq_one_letter_code
_entity_poly.pdbx_strand_id
1 'polypeptide(L)'
;MTNEELKNIDLPQYSSKEDKINCYSHVAGIFIGLIIFIICLTYTIIYKCSFNNVISIIIYGISMMTLYSVSSLYHGAKANSQDKKIKRVLDHCTIYFLIAGTYTPICIINNLTTSSIILLIIQWAMASLGIILNAYDFNKKSIRIISIFLYIILGWSVMIFPSIWKSLPYLSFLFILLGGISYTIGSILYGIGHKKRIFHCIFHFFCLIGTILQGIGIIFLIIS
;
A
#
# COMPACT_ATOMS: atom_id res chain seq x y z
N MET A 1 6.66 4.67 20.95
CA MET A 1 5.88 5.92 21.06
C MET A 1 5.40 6.07 22.50
N THR A 2 5.66 7.21 23.14
CA THR A 2 5.28 7.51 24.52
C THR A 2 3.88 8.14 24.61
N ASN A 3 3.29 8.20 25.80
CA ASN A 3 1.98 8.86 26.02
C ASN A 3 2.02 10.37 25.72
N GLU A 4 3.17 11.02 25.90
CA GLU A 4 3.34 12.44 25.58
C GLU A 4 3.40 12.69 24.07
N GLU A 5 4.12 11.84 23.33
CA GLU A 5 4.15 11.87 21.86
C GLU A 5 2.73 11.70 21.27
N LEU A 6 1.94 10.77 21.83
CA LEU A 6 0.54 10.56 21.46
C LEU A 6 -0.33 11.80 21.68
N LYS A 7 -0.17 12.52 22.80
CA LYS A 7 -0.97 13.74 23.07
C LYS A 7 -0.77 14.79 21.98
N ASN A 8 0.44 14.90 21.46
CA ASN A 8 0.79 15.87 20.42
C ASN A 8 0.26 15.50 19.03
N ILE A 9 -0.32 14.30 18.85
CA ILE A 9 -0.88 13.91 17.54
C ILE A 9 -2.14 14.70 17.21
N ASP A 10 -1.99 15.60 16.25
CA ASP A 10 -3.11 16.26 15.58
C ASP A 10 -3.99 15.20 14.94
N LEU A 11 -5.31 15.38 14.98
CA LEU A 11 -6.25 14.57 14.21
C LEU A 11 -6.97 15.45 13.20
N PRO A 12 -7.12 15.01 11.94
CA PRO A 12 -8.01 15.71 11.01
C PRO A 12 -9.44 15.69 11.56
N GLN A 13 -10.11 16.83 11.48
CA GLN A 13 -11.53 16.92 11.83
C GLN A 13 -12.38 16.47 10.63
N TYR A 14 -12.75 15.19 10.60
CA TYR A 14 -13.75 14.66 9.67
C TYR A 14 -15.16 14.76 10.28
N SER A 15 -16.16 15.02 9.44
CA SER A 15 -17.56 14.85 9.85
C SER A 15 -17.88 13.35 9.98
N SER A 16 -18.91 13.03 10.77
CA SER A 16 -19.34 11.63 10.95
C SER A 16 -19.74 10.95 9.62
N LYS A 17 -20.25 11.71 8.64
CA LYS A 17 -20.56 11.18 7.30
C LYS A 17 -19.30 10.83 6.52
N GLU A 18 -18.26 11.67 6.59
CA GLU A 18 -16.99 11.44 5.88
C GLU A 18 -16.23 10.26 6.48
N ASP A 19 -16.14 10.17 7.81
CA ASP A 19 -15.54 8.99 8.48
C ASP A 19 -16.27 7.69 8.09
N LYS A 20 -17.61 7.72 7.95
CA LYS A 20 -18.37 6.56 7.47
C LYS A 20 -18.04 6.20 6.02
N ILE A 21 -18.01 7.16 5.10
CA ILE A 21 -17.67 6.92 3.69
C ILE A 21 -16.27 6.33 3.58
N ASN A 22 -15.30 6.92 4.29
CA ASN A 22 -13.92 6.48 4.31
C ASN A 22 -13.77 5.07 4.91
N CYS A 23 -14.51 4.77 5.97
CA CYS A 23 -14.55 3.45 6.57
C CYS A 23 -15.13 2.42 5.59
N TYR A 24 -16.31 2.68 5.02
CA TYR A 24 -16.96 1.74 4.11
C TYR A 24 -16.15 1.49 2.84
N SER A 25 -15.45 2.50 2.30
CA SER A 25 -14.58 2.31 1.14
C SER A 25 -13.43 1.35 1.44
N HIS A 26 -12.79 1.45 2.61
CA HIS A 26 -11.72 0.51 2.99
C HIS A 26 -12.23 -0.86 3.42
N VAL A 27 -13.43 -0.94 4.01
CA VAL A 27 -14.10 -2.24 4.24
C VAL A 27 -14.34 -2.96 2.91
N ALA A 28 -14.80 -2.25 1.87
CA ALA A 28 -14.90 -2.81 0.52
C ALA A 28 -13.52 -3.26 0.01
N GLY A 29 -12.45 -2.51 0.31
CA GLY A 29 -11.07 -2.89 0.03
C GLY A 29 -10.62 -4.19 0.69
N ILE A 30 -11.09 -4.52 1.90
CA ILE A 30 -10.82 -5.82 2.55
C ILE A 30 -11.39 -6.95 1.67
N PHE A 31 -12.64 -6.85 1.24
CA PHE A 31 -13.26 -7.88 0.41
C PHE A 31 -12.61 -7.99 -0.97
N ILE A 32 -12.32 -6.85 -1.62
CA ILE A 32 -11.62 -6.81 -2.91
C ILE A 32 -10.23 -7.45 -2.79
N GLY A 33 -9.46 -7.06 -1.77
CA GLY A 33 -8.12 -7.62 -1.56
C GLY A 33 -8.16 -9.11 -1.21
N LEU A 34 -9.19 -9.58 -0.48
CA LEU A 34 -9.37 -11.00 -0.17
C LEU A 34 -9.65 -11.81 -1.44
N ILE A 35 -10.51 -11.29 -2.33
CA ILE A 35 -10.79 -11.91 -3.63
C ILE A 35 -9.51 -11.98 -4.47
N ILE A 36 -8.77 -10.86 -4.59
CA ILE A 36 -7.49 -10.82 -5.31
C ILE A 36 -6.51 -11.83 -4.72
N PHE A 37 -6.37 -11.88 -3.39
CA PHE A 37 -5.47 -12.80 -2.72
C PHE A 37 -5.83 -14.25 -2.99
N ILE A 38 -7.11 -14.64 -2.87
CA ILE A 38 -7.56 -16.00 -3.15
C ILE A 38 -7.28 -16.40 -4.60
N ILE A 39 -7.57 -15.51 -5.56
CA ILE A 39 -7.31 -15.76 -6.99
C ILE A 39 -5.80 -15.93 -7.23
N CYS A 40 -4.99 -14.98 -6.77
CA CYS A 40 -3.53 -15.03 -6.94
C CYS A 40 -2.93 -16.28 -6.29
N LEU A 41 -3.36 -16.64 -5.08
CA LEU A 41 -2.87 -17.83 -4.39
C LEU A 41 -3.24 -19.09 -5.14
N THR A 42 -4.50 -19.21 -5.58
CA THR A 42 -4.99 -20.36 -6.34
C THR A 42 -4.23 -20.51 -7.66
N TYR A 43 -4.08 -19.43 -8.43
CA TYR A 43 -3.36 -19.47 -9.70
C TYR A 43 -1.87 -19.75 -9.50
N THR A 44 -1.27 -19.27 -8.41
CA THR A 44 0.13 -19.57 -8.10
C THR A 44 0.32 -21.06 -7.83
N ILE A 45 -0.61 -21.69 -7.10
CA ILE A 45 -0.61 -23.14 -6.85
C ILE A 45 -0.81 -23.93 -8.15
N ILE A 46 -1.62 -23.42 -9.09
CA ILE A 46 -1.90 -24.13 -10.35
C ILE A 46 -0.76 -23.98 -11.37
N TYR A 47 -0.28 -22.75 -11.61
CA TYR A 47 0.60 -22.44 -12.73
C TYR A 47 2.08 -22.26 -12.35
N LYS A 48 2.38 -21.94 -11.09
CA LYS A 48 3.72 -21.52 -10.63
C LYS A 48 4.07 -22.14 -9.27
N CYS A 49 3.64 -23.38 -9.02
CA CYS A 49 3.72 -24.02 -7.69
C CYS A 49 5.17 -24.17 -7.21
N SER A 50 5.63 -23.20 -6.43
CA SER A 50 6.90 -23.25 -5.72
C SER A 50 6.73 -22.57 -4.36
N PHE A 51 7.55 -23.00 -3.39
CA PHE A 51 7.53 -22.45 -2.05
C PHE A 51 7.73 -20.92 -2.06
N ASN A 52 8.70 -20.43 -2.82
CA ASN A 52 9.02 -19.01 -2.93
C ASN A 52 7.84 -18.21 -3.52
N ASN A 53 7.22 -18.71 -4.59
CA ASN A 53 6.11 -18.02 -5.24
C ASN A 53 4.88 -17.95 -4.31
N VAL A 54 4.54 -19.06 -3.64
CA VAL A 54 3.42 -19.11 -2.70
C VAL A 54 3.64 -18.14 -1.53
N ILE A 55 4.84 -18.13 -0.94
CA ILE A 55 5.17 -17.19 0.14
C ILE A 55 5.10 -15.75 -0.34
N SER A 56 5.59 -15.44 -1.55
CA SER A 56 5.55 -14.09 -2.09
C SER A 56 4.12 -13.54 -2.20
N ILE A 57 3.16 -14.39 -2.58
CA ILE A 57 1.75 -14.05 -2.67
C ILE A 57 1.08 -13.97 -1.30
N ILE A 58 1.47 -14.81 -0.34
CA ILE A 58 1.02 -14.69 1.05
C ILE A 58 1.44 -13.34 1.64
N ILE A 59 2.70 -12.93 1.43
CA ILE A 59 3.21 -11.62 1.89
C ILE A 59 2.39 -10.47 1.26
N TYR A 60 2.13 -10.55 -0.05
CA TYR A 60 1.28 -9.58 -0.75
C TYR A 60 -0.16 -9.54 -0.21
N GLY A 61 -0.78 -10.71 0.01
CA GLY A 61 -2.12 -10.81 0.58
C GLY A 61 -2.21 -10.22 1.98
N ILE A 62 -1.27 -10.58 2.86
CA ILE A 62 -1.21 -10.07 4.24
C ILE A 62 -1.03 -8.55 4.25
N SER A 63 -0.17 -7.99 3.39
CA SER A 63 0.05 -6.55 3.36
C SER A 63 -1.19 -5.77 2.91
N MET A 64 -1.90 -6.27 1.90
CA MET A 64 -3.20 -5.72 1.47
C MET A 64 -4.24 -5.79 2.60
N MET A 65 -4.41 -6.95 3.22
CA MET A 65 -5.39 -7.14 4.30
C MET A 65 -5.09 -6.22 5.49
N THR A 66 -3.80 -6.08 5.82
CA THR A 66 -3.35 -5.22 6.91
C THR A 66 -3.69 -3.75 6.62
N LEU A 67 -3.39 -3.25 5.41
CA LEU A 67 -3.69 -1.86 5.03
C LEU A 67 -5.19 -1.55 5.13
N TYR A 68 -6.03 -2.36 4.48
CA TYR A 68 -7.46 -2.08 4.44
C TYR A 68 -8.12 -2.26 5.82
N SER A 69 -7.68 -3.23 6.61
CA SER A 69 -8.18 -3.43 7.98
C SER A 69 -7.82 -2.29 8.91
N VAL A 70 -6.54 -1.90 8.94
CA VAL A 70 -6.08 -0.81 9.82
C VAL A 70 -6.74 0.51 9.44
N SER A 71 -6.87 0.80 8.15
CA SER A 71 -7.51 2.03 7.67
C SER A 71 -9.01 2.09 8.01
N SER A 72 -9.72 0.97 7.85
CA SER A 72 -11.12 0.85 8.27
C SER A 72 -11.27 1.08 9.77
N LEU A 73 -10.40 0.48 10.58
CA LEU A 73 -10.40 0.65 12.03
C LEU A 73 -10.07 2.08 12.46
N TYR A 74 -9.21 2.79 11.72
CA TYR A 74 -8.88 4.19 11.95
C TYR A 74 -10.08 5.11 11.70
N HIS A 75 -10.76 4.95 10.57
CA HIS A 75 -11.92 5.77 10.24
C HIS A 75 -13.15 5.42 11.08
N GLY A 76 -13.29 4.16 11.49
CA GLY A 76 -14.32 3.73 12.44
C GLY A 76 -14.06 4.13 13.90
N ALA A 77 -12.86 4.60 14.25
CA ALA A 77 -12.53 4.97 15.62
C ALA A 77 -13.22 6.26 16.06
N LYS A 78 -13.56 6.34 17.36
CA LYS A 78 -14.17 7.52 17.98
C LYS A 78 -13.30 8.75 17.76
N ALA A 79 -13.93 9.85 17.32
CA ALA A 79 -13.26 11.12 17.14
C ALA A 79 -12.53 11.55 18.43
N ASN A 80 -11.34 12.15 18.27
CA ASN A 80 -10.49 12.65 19.35
C ASN A 80 -10.00 11.61 20.38
N SER A 81 -10.15 10.31 20.13
CA SER A 81 -9.63 9.25 21.01
C SER A 81 -8.13 9.01 20.83
N GLN A 82 -7.47 8.55 21.90
CA GLN A 82 -6.08 8.10 21.84
C GLN A 82 -5.91 6.91 20.87
N ASP A 83 -6.90 6.01 20.83
CA ASP A 83 -6.95 4.90 19.87
C ASP A 83 -6.93 5.38 18.41
N LYS A 84 -7.68 6.44 18.08
CA LYS A 84 -7.68 7.01 16.72
C LYS A 84 -6.31 7.55 16.34
N LYS A 85 -5.55 8.10 17.30
CA LYS A 85 -4.18 8.58 17.08
C LYS A 85 -3.21 7.44 16.79
N ILE A 86 -3.26 6.35 17.57
CA ILE A 86 -2.43 5.15 17.33
C ILE A 86 -2.77 4.56 15.95
N LYS A 87 -4.06 4.38 15.66
CA LYS A 87 -4.51 3.82 14.38
C LYS A 87 -4.13 4.70 13.19
N ARG A 88 -4.07 6.03 13.36
CA ARG A 88 -3.58 6.95 12.33
C ARG A 88 -2.13 6.67 11.94
N VAL A 89 -1.27 6.46 12.93
CA VAL A 89 0.15 6.13 12.71
C VAL A 89 0.25 4.78 12.00
N LEU A 90 -0.46 3.77 12.50
CA LEU A 90 -0.49 2.44 11.89
C LEU A 90 -0.98 2.50 10.43
N ASP A 91 -2.03 3.25 10.15
CA ASP A 91 -2.60 3.44 8.81
C ASP A 91 -1.53 3.93 7.82
N HIS A 92 -0.73 4.93 8.20
CA HIS A 92 0.38 5.41 7.36
C HIS A 92 1.54 4.42 7.25
N CYS A 93 1.80 3.63 8.29
CA CYS A 93 2.80 2.55 8.26
C CYS A 93 2.39 1.44 7.27
N THR A 94 1.10 1.11 7.18
CA THR A 94 0.63 0.04 6.29
C THR A 94 0.87 0.34 4.81
N ILE A 95 0.96 1.61 4.41
CA ILE A 95 1.26 2.00 3.02
C ILE A 95 2.65 1.49 2.61
N TYR A 96 3.66 1.68 3.47
CA TYR A 96 5.01 1.15 3.23
C TYR A 96 5.01 -0.37 3.10
N PHE A 97 4.28 -1.03 4.00
CA PHE A 97 4.17 -2.48 4.01
C PHE A 97 3.48 -3.03 2.75
N LEU A 98 2.42 -2.36 2.27
CA LEU A 98 1.75 -2.73 1.04
C LEU A 98 2.66 -2.53 -0.19
N ILE A 99 3.40 -1.42 -0.27
CA ILE A 99 4.33 -1.19 -1.38
C ILE A 99 5.36 -2.33 -1.43
N ALA A 100 6.08 -2.60 -0.34
CA ALA A 100 7.07 -3.68 -0.28
C ALA A 100 6.44 -5.06 -0.54
N GLY A 101 5.26 -5.31 0.01
CA GLY A 101 4.50 -6.55 -0.22
C GLY A 101 4.07 -6.73 -1.67
N THR A 102 3.76 -5.67 -2.40
CA THR A 102 3.40 -5.70 -3.84
C THR A 102 4.61 -6.02 -4.70
N TYR A 103 5.77 -5.46 -4.35
CA TYR A 103 7.04 -5.74 -5.04
C TYR A 103 7.54 -7.19 -4.86
N THR A 104 7.15 -7.82 -3.76
CA THR A 104 7.59 -9.18 -3.40
C THR A 104 7.25 -10.23 -4.46
N PRO A 105 5.99 -10.44 -4.88
CA PRO A 105 5.67 -11.37 -5.95
C PRO A 105 6.19 -10.91 -7.32
N ILE A 106 6.25 -9.60 -7.59
CA ILE A 106 6.80 -9.08 -8.86
C ILE A 106 8.26 -9.52 -9.04
N CYS A 107 9.07 -9.43 -7.97
CA CYS A 107 10.48 -9.78 -8.01
C CYS A 107 10.72 -11.30 -7.94
N ILE A 108 9.93 -12.03 -7.15
CA ILE A 108 10.13 -13.47 -6.93
C ILE A 108 9.61 -14.29 -8.11
N ILE A 109 8.40 -14.03 -8.59
CA ILE A 109 7.78 -14.80 -9.68
C ILE A 109 8.50 -14.51 -11.00
N ASN A 110 9.02 -13.29 -11.20
CA ASN A 110 9.80 -12.91 -12.37
C ASN A 110 11.29 -13.31 -12.26
N ASN A 111 11.53 -14.60 -11.98
CA ASN A 111 12.85 -15.26 -12.01
C ASN A 111 13.89 -14.82 -10.96
N LEU A 112 13.55 -13.97 -9.99
CA LEU A 112 14.42 -13.57 -8.86
C LEU A 112 15.86 -13.23 -9.26
N THR A 113 16.01 -12.36 -10.27
CA THR A 113 17.32 -11.90 -10.74
C THR A 113 18.08 -11.08 -9.68
N THR A 114 19.38 -10.83 -9.88
CA THR A 114 20.17 -9.96 -8.98
C THR A 114 19.52 -8.58 -8.79
N SER A 115 19.00 -7.98 -9.86
CA SER A 115 18.24 -6.73 -9.79
C SER A 115 16.99 -6.85 -8.90
N SER A 116 16.29 -7.97 -8.99
CA SER A 116 15.10 -8.27 -8.19
C SER A 116 15.44 -8.37 -6.70
N ILE A 117 16.55 -9.04 -6.36
CA ILE A 117 17.04 -9.13 -4.97
C ILE A 117 17.41 -7.75 -4.42
N ILE A 118 18.17 -6.96 -5.19
CA ILE A 118 18.54 -5.59 -4.80
C ILE A 118 17.29 -4.75 -4.55
N LEU A 119 16.32 -4.81 -5.46
CA LEU A 119 15.07 -4.07 -5.32
C LEU A 119 14.29 -4.51 -4.09
N LEU A 120 14.20 -5.81 -3.79
CA LEU A 120 13.56 -6.30 -2.56
C LEU A 120 14.24 -5.81 -1.29
N ILE A 121 15.57 -5.83 -1.25
CA ILE A 121 16.33 -5.31 -0.10
C ILE A 121 16.02 -3.82 0.10
N ILE A 122 16.05 -3.02 -0.98
CA ILE A 122 15.71 -1.60 -0.92
C ILE A 122 14.28 -1.40 -0.41
N GLN A 123 13.31 -2.15 -0.96
CA GLN A 123 11.90 -2.04 -0.59
C GLN A 123 11.68 -2.33 0.89
N TRP A 124 12.17 -3.46 1.40
CA TRP A 124 11.96 -3.86 2.79
C TRP A 124 12.77 -3.01 3.77
N ALA A 125 13.99 -2.60 3.42
CA ALA A 125 14.79 -1.69 4.26
C ALA A 125 14.12 -0.32 4.39
N MET A 126 13.68 0.25 3.27
CA MET A 126 13.01 1.56 3.26
C MET A 126 11.61 1.51 3.87
N ALA A 127 10.86 0.41 3.68
CA ALA A 127 9.59 0.21 4.36
C ALA A 127 9.78 0.15 5.88
N SER A 128 10.78 -0.61 6.35
CA SER A 128 11.12 -0.70 7.78
C SER A 128 11.52 0.67 8.34
N LEU A 129 12.37 1.40 7.63
CA LEU A 129 12.77 2.76 8.02
C LEU A 129 11.55 3.70 8.07
N GLY A 130 10.69 3.69 7.05
CA GLY A 130 9.49 4.52 7.00
C GLY A 130 8.51 4.20 8.13
N ILE A 131 8.34 2.92 8.47
CA ILE A 131 7.51 2.48 9.61
C ILE A 131 8.10 2.98 10.93
N ILE A 132 9.42 2.85 11.13
CA ILE A 132 10.09 3.31 12.37
C ILE A 132 9.97 4.84 12.51
N LEU A 133 10.22 5.59 11.44
CA LEU A 133 10.13 7.06 11.44
C LEU A 133 8.70 7.52 11.77
N ASN A 134 7.70 6.89 11.18
CA ASN A 134 6.30 7.21 11.49
C ASN A 134 5.89 6.79 12.90
N ALA A 135 6.40 5.66 13.40
CA ALA A 135 6.11 5.20 14.75
C ALA A 135 6.75 6.08 15.85
N TYR A 136 7.85 6.77 15.54
CA TYR A 136 8.56 7.61 16.51
C TYR A 136 8.10 9.08 16.48
N ASP A 137 7.94 9.69 15.30
CA ASP A 137 7.80 11.15 15.19
C ASP A 137 6.73 11.59 14.16
N PHE A 138 5.57 10.94 14.16
CA PHE A 138 4.47 11.20 13.20
C PHE A 138 4.03 12.66 13.05
N ASN A 139 4.18 13.49 14.10
CA ASN A 139 3.65 14.86 14.10
C ASN A 139 4.49 15.89 13.37
N LYS A 140 5.79 15.61 13.25
CA LYS A 140 6.69 16.55 12.58
C LYS A 140 6.23 16.71 11.14
N LYS A 141 5.93 17.95 10.75
CA LYS A 141 5.49 18.28 9.38
C LYS A 141 6.49 17.77 8.34
N SER A 142 7.79 17.81 8.66
CA SER A 142 8.85 17.24 7.83
C SER A 142 8.67 15.74 7.59
N ILE A 143 8.34 14.95 8.60
CA ILE A 143 8.13 13.49 8.46
C ILE A 143 6.91 13.17 7.62
N ARG A 144 5.82 13.94 7.76
CA ARG A 144 4.63 13.80 6.91
C ARG A 144 4.96 14.06 5.43
N ILE A 145 5.74 15.11 5.15
CA ILE A 145 6.17 15.44 3.78
C ILE A 145 7.11 14.37 3.24
N ILE A 146 8.14 14.01 4.01
CA ILE A 146 9.10 12.95 3.65
C ILE A 146 8.35 11.64 3.34
N SER A 147 7.35 11.28 4.13
CA SER A 147 6.59 10.05 3.91
C SER A 147 5.90 10.03 2.55
N ILE A 148 5.24 11.13 2.15
CA ILE A 148 4.59 11.24 0.84
C ILE A 148 5.62 11.05 -0.29
N PHE A 149 6.78 11.70 -0.19
CA PHE A 149 7.85 11.54 -1.18
C PHE A 149 8.40 10.11 -1.21
N LEU A 150 8.62 9.50 -0.05
CA LEU A 150 9.09 8.13 0.05
C LEU A 150 8.09 7.13 -0.54
N TYR A 151 6.78 7.32 -0.36
CA TYR A 151 5.76 6.48 -1.00
C TYR A 151 5.87 6.51 -2.52
N ILE A 152 6.03 7.70 -3.10
CA ILE A 152 6.13 7.87 -4.55
C ILE A 152 7.45 7.27 -5.06
N ILE A 153 8.59 7.59 -4.41
CA ILE A 153 9.91 7.08 -4.80
C ILE A 153 9.93 5.54 -4.73
N LEU A 154 9.45 4.95 -3.62
CA LEU A 154 9.37 3.50 -3.48
C LEU A 154 8.41 2.89 -4.49
N GLY A 155 7.24 3.50 -4.68
CA GLY A 155 6.23 3.05 -5.64
C GLY A 155 6.76 2.99 -7.07
N TRP A 156 7.62 3.92 -7.47
CA TRP A 156 8.18 4.00 -8.83
C TRP A 156 9.58 3.39 -8.99
N SER A 157 10.19 2.90 -7.92
CA SER A 157 11.57 2.39 -7.92
C SER A 157 11.82 1.26 -8.94
N VAL A 158 10.78 0.49 -9.33
CA VAL A 158 10.90 -0.51 -10.41
C VAL A 158 11.49 0.08 -11.69
N MET A 159 11.17 1.33 -12.01
CA MET A 159 11.56 1.96 -13.28
C MET A 159 13.08 2.12 -13.41
N ILE A 160 13.79 2.15 -12.29
CA ILE A 160 15.26 2.20 -12.21
C ILE A 160 15.89 0.85 -12.59
N PHE A 161 15.11 -0.24 -12.63
CA PHE A 161 15.56 -1.59 -12.95
C PHE A 161 14.93 -2.11 -14.26
N PRO A 162 15.44 -1.70 -15.45
CA PRO A 162 14.97 -2.17 -16.75
C PRO A 162 14.92 -3.68 -16.92
N SER A 163 15.86 -4.40 -16.30
CA SER A 163 15.89 -5.87 -16.32
C SER A 163 14.62 -6.50 -15.74
N ILE A 164 13.95 -5.83 -14.80
CA ILE A 164 12.71 -6.32 -14.18
C ILE A 164 11.52 -5.96 -15.06
N TRP A 165 11.29 -4.68 -15.37
CA TRP A 165 10.06 -4.29 -16.06
C TRP A 165 10.04 -4.68 -17.55
N LYS A 166 11.19 -4.86 -18.20
CA LYS A 166 11.25 -5.38 -19.59
C LYS A 166 11.03 -6.88 -19.70
N SER A 167 11.22 -7.64 -18.61
CA SER A 167 10.98 -9.08 -18.59
C SER A 167 9.55 -9.45 -18.21
N LEU A 168 8.75 -8.49 -17.73
CA LEU A 168 7.33 -8.70 -17.45
C LEU A 168 6.54 -8.93 -18.75
N PRO A 169 5.55 -9.84 -18.74
CA PRO A 169 4.55 -9.90 -19.79
C PRO A 169 3.89 -8.53 -20.01
N TYR A 170 3.60 -8.18 -21.27
CA TYR A 170 3.08 -6.86 -21.63
C TYR A 170 1.85 -6.45 -20.78
N LEU A 171 0.88 -7.36 -20.63
CA LEU A 171 -0.32 -7.09 -19.82
C LEU A 171 0.01 -6.90 -18.35
N SER A 172 0.89 -7.72 -17.77
CA SER A 172 1.34 -7.57 -16.38
C SER A 172 1.97 -6.19 -16.17
N PHE A 173 2.92 -5.80 -17.02
CA PHE A 173 3.55 -4.48 -16.98
C PHE A 173 2.53 -3.34 -17.09
N LEU A 174 1.62 -3.40 -18.06
CA LEU A 174 0.63 -2.35 -18.30
C LEU A 174 -0.27 -2.14 -17.09
N PHE A 175 -0.81 -3.22 -16.50
CA PHE A 175 -1.68 -3.12 -15.33
C PHE A 175 -0.93 -2.66 -14.07
N ILE A 176 0.31 -3.10 -13.86
CA ILE A 176 1.17 -2.60 -12.76
C ILE A 176 1.45 -1.11 -12.93
N LEU A 177 1.77 -0.66 -14.15
CA LEU A 177 2.01 0.75 -14.47
C LEU A 177 0.75 1.59 -14.21
N LEU A 178 -0.40 1.17 -14.71
CA LEU A 178 -1.67 1.86 -14.48
C LEU A 178 -2.04 1.90 -12.99
N GLY A 179 -1.76 0.82 -12.24
CA GLY A 179 -1.92 0.79 -10.80
C GLY A 179 -1.03 1.82 -10.08
N GLY A 180 0.24 1.92 -10.48
CA GLY A 180 1.18 2.94 -9.96
C GLY A 180 0.74 4.37 -10.27
N ILE A 181 0.24 4.61 -11.49
CA ILE A 181 -0.36 5.90 -11.89
C ILE A 181 -1.58 6.22 -11.03
N SER A 182 -2.48 5.26 -10.81
CA SER A 182 -3.66 5.43 -9.96
C SER A 182 -3.29 5.86 -8.55
N TYR A 183 -2.34 5.18 -7.91
CA TYR A 183 -1.85 5.56 -6.58
C TYR A 183 -1.23 6.96 -6.55
N THR A 184 -0.48 7.32 -7.59
CA THR A 184 0.20 8.62 -7.69
C THR A 184 -0.81 9.76 -7.83
N ILE A 185 -1.80 9.60 -8.72
CA ILE A 185 -2.88 10.59 -8.89
C ILE A 185 -3.64 10.76 -7.59
N GLY A 186 -4.03 9.66 -6.94
CA GLY A 186 -4.67 9.71 -5.62
C GLY A 186 -3.83 10.47 -4.60
N SER A 187 -2.53 10.16 -4.50
CA SER A 187 -1.61 10.79 -3.53
C SER A 187 -1.43 12.29 -3.79
N ILE A 188 -1.33 12.70 -5.05
CA ILE A 188 -1.25 14.11 -5.44
C ILE A 188 -2.55 14.84 -5.09
N LEU A 189 -3.71 14.25 -5.42
CA LEU A 189 -5.01 14.80 -5.08
C LEU A 189 -5.20 14.96 -3.57
N TYR A 190 -4.75 13.99 -2.78
CA TYR A 190 -4.72 14.08 -1.32
C TYR A 190 -3.81 15.21 -0.82
N GLY A 191 -2.61 15.36 -1.38
CA GLY A 191 -1.67 16.42 -1.02
C GLY A 191 -2.19 17.84 -1.33
N ILE A 192 -2.69 18.05 -2.56
CA ILE A 192 -3.27 19.34 -3.00
C ILE A 192 -4.55 19.62 -2.21
N GLY A 193 -5.38 18.60 -2.05
CA GLY A 193 -6.70 18.67 -1.44
C GLY A 193 -6.70 18.54 0.08
N HIS A 194 -5.57 18.59 0.78
CA HIS A 194 -5.52 18.33 2.22
C HIS A 194 -6.44 19.24 3.07
N LYS A 195 -6.85 20.39 2.53
CA LYS A 195 -7.83 21.31 3.16
C LYS A 195 -9.29 21.00 2.82
N LYS A 196 -9.55 20.22 1.75
CA LYS A 196 -10.88 19.88 1.24
C LYS A 196 -11.13 18.38 1.37
N ARG A 197 -12.06 18.02 2.25
CA ARG A 197 -12.29 16.64 2.71
C ARG A 197 -12.71 15.65 1.61
N ILE A 198 -13.35 16.11 0.54
CA ILE A 198 -13.73 15.28 -0.61
C ILE A 198 -12.52 14.60 -1.29
N PHE A 199 -11.35 15.24 -1.24
CA PHE A 199 -10.13 14.68 -1.84
C PHE A 199 -9.61 13.45 -1.07
N HIS A 200 -9.94 13.31 0.22
CA HIS A 200 -9.61 12.11 1.00
C HIS A 200 -10.45 10.91 0.54
N CYS A 201 -11.75 11.10 0.30
CA CYS A 201 -12.59 10.05 -0.25
C CYS A 201 -12.13 9.65 -1.66
N ILE A 202 -11.84 10.64 -2.52
CA ILE A 202 -11.32 10.40 -3.86
C ILE A 202 -10.01 9.60 -3.80
N PHE A 203 -9.10 9.95 -2.89
CA PHE A 203 -7.87 9.19 -2.64
C PHE A 203 -8.15 7.71 -2.35
N HIS A 204 -9.10 7.40 -1.46
CA HIS A 204 -9.48 6.01 -1.17
C HIS A 204 -9.96 5.25 -2.42
N PHE A 205 -10.75 5.90 -3.30
CA PHE A 205 -11.16 5.28 -4.56
C PHE A 205 -9.98 5.01 -5.49
N PHE A 206 -9.03 5.96 -5.63
CA PHE A 206 -7.81 5.73 -6.40
C PHE A 206 -6.92 4.62 -5.81
N CYS A 207 -6.91 4.46 -4.49
CA CYS A 207 -6.22 3.33 -3.83
C CYS A 207 -6.88 1.99 -4.14
N LEU A 208 -8.22 1.92 -4.16
CA LEU A 208 -8.96 0.71 -4.54
C LEU A 208 -8.72 0.34 -6.01
N ILE A 209 -8.82 1.32 -6.91
CA ILE A 209 -8.52 1.13 -8.34
C ILE A 209 -7.06 0.67 -8.51
N GLY A 210 -6.13 1.32 -7.80
CA GLY A 210 -4.72 0.93 -7.79
C GLY A 210 -4.52 -0.53 -7.37
N THR A 211 -5.16 -0.96 -6.28
CA THR A 211 -5.11 -2.36 -5.81
C THR A 211 -5.67 -3.33 -6.83
N ILE A 212 -6.81 -3.03 -7.44
CA ILE A 212 -7.42 -3.88 -8.47
C ILE A 212 -6.47 -4.03 -9.66
N LEU A 213 -5.93 -2.92 -10.16
CA LEU A 213 -5.00 -2.92 -11.29
C LEU A 213 -3.71 -3.69 -10.96
N GLN A 214 -3.11 -3.48 -9.77
CA GLN A 214 -1.95 -4.26 -9.33
C GLN A 214 -2.27 -5.75 -9.22
N GLY A 215 -3.43 -6.10 -8.66
CA GLY A 215 -3.90 -7.49 -8.56
C GLY A 215 -4.04 -8.14 -9.92
N ILE A 216 -4.67 -7.47 -10.90
CA ILE A 216 -4.77 -7.94 -12.28
C ILE A 216 -3.38 -8.11 -12.91
N GLY A 217 -2.47 -7.16 -12.69
CA GLY A 217 -1.10 -7.24 -13.20
C GLY A 217 -0.31 -8.43 -12.63
N ILE A 218 -0.50 -8.75 -11.35
CA ILE A 218 0.09 -9.92 -10.71
C ILE A 218 -0.56 -11.22 -11.20
N ILE A 219 -1.88 -11.24 -11.42
CA ILE A 219 -2.57 -12.38 -12.03
C ILE A 219 -1.97 -12.70 -13.40
N PHE A 220 -1.79 -11.69 -14.26
CA PHE A 220 -1.15 -11.88 -15.57
C PHE A 220 0.30 -12.35 -15.48
N LEU A 221 1.05 -11.93 -14.44
CA LEU A 221 2.41 -12.42 -14.19
C LEU A 221 2.43 -13.90 -13.79
N ILE A 222 1.42 -14.36 -13.04
CA ILE A 222 1.34 -15.74 -12.58
C ILE A 222 1.01 -16.69 -13.73
N ILE A 223 0.07 -16.31 -14.62
CA ILE A 223 -0.43 -17.20 -15.69
C ILE A 223 0.43 -17.20 -16.95
N SER A 224 1.40 -16.30 -17.07
CA SER A 224 2.31 -16.20 -18.21
C SER A 224 3.44 -17.22 -18.19
#